data_AF-A0A0F9HTN7-F1
#
_entry.id   AF-A0A0F9HTN7-F1
#
_cell.length_a   1.000
_cell.length_b   1.000
_cell.length_c   1.000
_cell.angle_alpha   90.00
_cell.angle_beta   90.00
_cell.angle_gamma   90.00
#
_symmetry.space_group_name_H-M   'P 1'
#
loop_
_entity.id
_entity.type
_entity.pdbx_description
1 polymer ?
#
loop_
_entity_poly.entity_id
_entity_poly.type
_entity_poly.pdbx_seq_one_letter_code
_entity_poly.pdbx_strand_id
1 'polypeptide(L)'
;MKIRKGFVSNSSSSSFVVATSGSTNGKITLTIEVDLKDYADKSVKSEKELLAHLKQSYAWTLEDNYDDSIREWYEKASKAIKNGKTVYFGSFGDEGTSGAETMLCDEGLQEFVSEDDNIEIIHSEGGY
;
A
#
# COMPACT_ATOMS: atom_id res chain seq x y z
N MET A 1 -30.10 -31.92 18.68
CA MET A 1 -29.20 -31.06 17.88
C MET A 1 -27.93 -31.84 17.57
N LYS A 2 -27.56 -32.03 16.30
CA LYS A 2 -26.27 -32.66 15.92
C LYS A 2 -25.17 -31.61 16.04
N ILE A 3 -24.22 -31.80 16.95
CA ILE A 3 -22.99 -30.99 17.01
C ILE A 3 -22.22 -31.27 15.72
N ARG A 4 -22.12 -30.27 14.82
CA ARG A 4 -21.26 -30.36 13.64
C ARG A 4 -19.81 -30.29 14.11
N LYS A 5 -19.07 -31.40 13.99
CA LYS A 5 -17.64 -31.51 14.36
C LYS A 5 -16.72 -31.05 13.22
N GLY A 6 -16.92 -29.84 12.71
CA GLY A 6 -16.07 -29.31 11.65
C GLY A 6 -16.13 -27.80 11.63
N PHE A 7 -14.95 -27.17 11.55
CA PHE A 7 -14.83 -25.79 11.10
C PHE A 7 -15.35 -25.76 9.66
N VAL A 8 -16.54 -25.22 9.46
CA VAL A 8 -17.08 -24.97 8.12
C VAL A 8 -16.58 -23.59 7.72
N SER A 9 -15.40 -23.55 7.09
CA SER A 9 -14.94 -22.37 6.35
C SER A 9 -15.54 -22.47 4.96
N ASN A 10 -16.50 -21.59 4.67
CA ASN A 10 -16.91 -21.31 3.31
C ASN A 10 -16.05 -20.14 2.80
N SER A 11 -15.86 -20.07 1.48
CA SER A 11 -15.01 -19.13 0.72
C SER A 11 -14.71 -17.79 1.42
N SER A 12 -13.43 -17.45 1.53
CA SER A 12 -12.87 -16.22 2.11
C SER A 12 -13.12 -16.01 3.61
N SER A 13 -12.88 -17.04 4.44
CA SER A 13 -12.87 -16.85 5.89
C SER A 13 -11.66 -17.50 6.57
N SER A 14 -10.97 -16.70 7.38
CA SER A 14 -9.97 -17.14 8.36
C SER A 14 -10.65 -17.34 9.71
N SER A 15 -10.30 -18.39 10.43
CA SER A 15 -10.78 -18.60 11.80
C SER A 15 -9.66 -19.17 12.65
N PHE A 16 -9.58 -18.72 13.91
CA PHE A 16 -8.61 -19.22 14.87
C PHE A 16 -9.28 -19.57 16.20
N VAL A 17 -8.71 -20.54 16.90
CA VAL A 17 -9.06 -20.87 18.30
C VAL A 17 -7.75 -20.98 19.05
N VAL A 18 -7.59 -20.20 20.11
CA VAL A 18 -6.38 -20.19 20.93
C VAL A 18 -6.77 -20.61 22.35
N ALA A 19 -6.04 -21.57 22.90
CA ALA A 19 -6.14 -21.96 24.31
C ALA A 19 -4.82 -21.61 25.00
N THR A 20 -4.89 -21.12 26.23
CA THR A 20 -3.71 -20.76 27.02
C THR A 20 -3.84 -21.21 28.48
N SER A 21 -2.72 -21.53 29.11
CA SER A 21 -2.59 -21.80 30.54
C SER A 21 -1.93 -20.60 31.24
N GLY A 22 -2.68 -19.89 32.11
CA GLY A 22 -2.18 -18.73 32.88
C GLY A 22 -2.26 -17.37 32.16
N SER A 23 -1.69 -16.31 32.75
CA SER A 23 -1.60 -14.98 32.13
C SER A 23 -0.45 -14.96 31.13
N THR A 24 -0.78 -15.12 29.85
CA THR A 24 0.20 -15.07 28.75
C THR A 24 0.07 -13.73 28.04
N ASN A 25 1.14 -12.93 28.09
CA ASN A 25 1.34 -11.85 27.12
C ASN A 25 1.94 -12.49 25.87
N GLY A 26 1.09 -13.01 24.98
CA GLY A 26 1.50 -13.54 23.68
C GLY A 26 1.36 -12.48 22.60
N LYS A 27 2.43 -12.21 21.84
CA LYS A 27 2.37 -11.41 20.62
C LYS A 27 2.44 -12.36 19.42
N ILE A 28 1.52 -12.21 18.47
CA ILE A 28 1.60 -12.83 17.15
C ILE A 28 1.99 -11.72 16.17
N THR A 29 3.01 -11.97 15.35
CA THR A 29 3.39 -11.09 14.24
C THR A 29 3.09 -11.82 12.95
N LEU A 30 2.36 -11.16 12.04
CA LEU A 30 2.17 -11.60 10.67
C LEU A 30 3.08 -10.75 9.79
N THR A 31 3.89 -11.40 8.97
CA THR A 31 4.71 -10.72 7.96
C THR A 31 4.13 -11.05 6.60
N ILE A 32 3.84 -10.01 5.83
CA ILE A 32 3.35 -10.11 4.46
C ILE A 32 4.45 -9.56 3.57
N GLU A 33 4.88 -10.37 2.60
CA GLU A 33 5.81 -9.95 1.56
C GLU A 33 5.05 -9.77 0.25
N VAL A 34 5.15 -8.58 -0.34
CA VAL A 34 4.59 -8.27 -1.65
C VAL A 34 5.69 -7.68 -2.53
N ASP A 35 5.64 -8.00 -3.82
CA ASP A 35 6.51 -7.36 -4.80
C ASP A 35 5.80 -6.14 -5.38
N LEU A 36 6.22 -4.94 -4.98
CA LEU A 36 5.60 -3.68 -5.42
C LEU A 36 5.61 -3.52 -6.95
N LYS A 37 6.49 -4.22 -7.68
CA LYS A 37 6.51 -4.17 -9.15
C LYS A 37 5.21 -4.69 -9.76
N ASP A 38 4.53 -5.62 -9.09
CA ASP A 38 3.33 -6.28 -9.60
C ASP A 38 2.10 -5.35 -9.49
N TYR A 39 2.21 -4.30 -8.66
CA TYR A 39 1.18 -3.30 -8.41
C TYR A 39 1.52 -1.93 -9.01
N ALA A 40 2.68 -1.80 -9.66
CA ALA A 40 3.13 -0.55 -10.26
C ALA A 40 2.58 -0.38 -11.68
N ASP A 41 1.69 0.58 -11.87
CA ASP A 41 1.09 0.92 -13.16
C ASP A 41 1.99 1.80 -14.02
N LYS A 42 2.76 2.70 -13.37
CA LYS A 42 3.54 3.71 -14.07
C LYS A 42 4.88 3.96 -13.38
N SER A 43 5.92 4.16 -14.17
CA SER A 43 7.19 4.71 -13.69
C SER A 43 7.51 6.03 -14.38
N VAL A 44 8.15 6.94 -13.64
CA VAL A 44 8.66 8.22 -14.14
C VAL A 44 10.09 8.45 -13.66
N LYS A 45 10.93 9.01 -14.54
CA LYS A 45 12.36 9.25 -14.29
C LYS A 45 12.76 10.71 -14.51
N SER A 46 11.81 11.57 -14.86
CA SER A 46 12.05 12.99 -15.06
C SER A 46 10.91 13.84 -14.50
N GLU A 47 11.23 15.08 -14.12
CA GLU A 47 10.25 16.05 -13.63
C GLU A 47 9.16 16.35 -14.69
N LYS A 48 9.52 16.31 -15.98
CA LYS A 48 8.57 16.46 -17.08
C LYS A 48 7.55 15.32 -17.13
N GLU A 49 7.99 14.07 -16.95
CA GLU A 49 7.11 12.90 -16.91
C GLU A 49 6.22 12.92 -15.67
N LEU A 50 6.77 13.32 -14.53
CA LEU A 50 6.02 13.50 -13.28
C LEU A 50 4.89 14.51 -13.47
N LEU A 51 5.19 15.71 -13.98
CA LEU A 51 4.19 16.74 -14.26
C LEU A 51 3.10 16.27 -15.23
N ALA A 52 3.50 15.58 -16.29
CA ALA A 52 2.56 15.03 -17.26
C ALA A 52 1.61 14.01 -16.61
N HIS A 53 2.13 13.13 -15.75
CA HIS A 53 1.31 12.16 -15.02
C HIS A 53 0.36 12.84 -14.04
N LEU A 54 0.83 13.77 -13.21
CA LEU A 54 -0.02 14.46 -12.23
C LEU A 54 -1.15 15.25 -12.92
N LYS A 55 -0.84 15.90 -14.04
CA LYS A 55 -1.84 16.60 -14.85
C LYS A 55 -2.88 15.65 -15.46
N GLN A 56 -2.46 14.47 -15.90
CA GLN A 56 -3.36 13.50 -16.51
C GLN A 56 -4.24 12.79 -15.48
N SER A 57 -3.66 12.34 -14.37
CA SER A 57 -4.33 11.49 -13.38
C SER A 57 -5.12 12.28 -12.34
N TYR A 58 -4.67 13.48 -11.99
CA TYR A 58 -5.25 14.28 -10.89
C TYR A 58 -5.74 15.65 -11.35
N ALA A 59 -5.75 15.93 -12.66
CA ALA A 59 -6.05 17.24 -13.23
C ALA A 59 -5.21 18.38 -12.61
N TRP A 60 -4.04 18.06 -12.04
CA TRP A 60 -3.22 19.02 -11.31
C TRP A 60 -2.36 19.86 -12.25
N THR A 61 -2.27 21.16 -11.96
CA THR A 61 -1.30 22.05 -12.58
C THR A 61 -0.54 22.82 -11.51
N LEU A 62 0.69 23.24 -11.84
CA LEU A 62 1.50 24.09 -10.94
C LEU A 62 0.82 25.43 -10.61
N GLU A 63 -0.12 25.86 -11.45
CA GLU A 63 -0.86 27.11 -11.30
C GLU A 63 -2.15 26.91 -10.46
N ASP A 64 -2.68 25.68 -10.41
CA ASP A 64 -3.87 25.31 -9.65
C ASP A 64 -3.50 25.00 -8.19
N ASN A 65 -3.48 26.06 -7.36
CA ASN A 65 -3.23 26.05 -5.91
C ASN A 65 -4.27 25.29 -5.05
N TYR A 66 -5.04 24.35 -5.60
CA TYR A 66 -6.22 23.80 -4.91
C TYR A 66 -5.94 22.58 -4.03
N ASP A 67 -4.80 21.90 -4.20
CA ASP A 67 -4.49 20.69 -3.45
C ASP A 67 -3.05 20.68 -2.90
N ASP A 68 -2.91 21.08 -1.64
CA ASP A 68 -1.65 21.07 -0.92
C ASP A 68 -1.05 19.65 -0.80
N SER A 69 -1.87 18.60 -0.83
CA SER A 69 -1.39 17.21 -0.73
C SER A 69 -0.67 16.79 -2.02
N ILE A 70 -1.24 17.10 -3.18
CA ILE A 70 -0.60 16.80 -4.48
C ILE A 70 0.69 17.63 -4.65
N ARG A 71 0.72 18.87 -4.15
CA ARG A 71 1.97 19.66 -4.15
C ARG A 71 3.07 18.97 -3.33
N GLU A 72 2.74 18.44 -2.15
CA GLU A 72 3.69 17.71 -1.33
C GLU A 72 4.22 16.45 -2.04
N TRP A 73 3.34 15.70 -2.73
CA TRP A 73 3.74 14.53 -3.50
C TRP A 73 4.70 14.92 -4.63
N TYR A 74 4.38 16.01 -5.34
CA TYR A 74 5.23 16.55 -6.39
C TYR A 74 6.62 16.91 -5.87
N GLU A 75 6.71 17.64 -4.75
CA GLU A 75 7.98 18.07 -4.17
C GLU A 75 8.85 16.86 -3.75
N LYS A 76 8.25 15.88 -3.06
CA LYS A 76 8.93 14.64 -2.65
C LYS A 76 9.39 13.82 -3.87
N ALA A 77 8.50 13.61 -4.84
CA ALA A 77 8.83 12.86 -6.06
C ALA A 77 9.90 13.57 -6.91
N SER A 78 9.81 14.89 -7.08
CA SER A 78 10.82 15.70 -7.79
C SER A 78 12.18 15.61 -7.11
N LYS A 79 12.23 15.65 -5.77
CA LYS A 79 13.47 15.46 -5.01
C LYS A 79 14.05 14.06 -5.21
N ALA A 80 13.23 13.01 -5.17
CA ALA A 80 13.67 11.63 -5.41
C ALA A 80 14.28 11.47 -6.81
N ILE A 81 13.62 12.03 -7.84
CA ILE A 81 14.10 12.03 -9.23
C ILE A 81 15.43 12.78 -9.37
N LYS A 82 15.56 13.95 -8.75
CA LYS A 82 16.82 14.73 -8.74
C LYS A 82 17.98 13.96 -8.10
N ASN A 83 17.66 13.08 -7.15
CA ASN A 83 18.63 12.16 -6.54
C ASN A 83 18.87 10.87 -7.36
N GLY A 84 18.33 10.78 -8.58
CA GLY A 84 18.52 9.64 -9.49
C GLY A 84 17.57 8.46 -9.26
N LYS A 85 16.56 8.60 -8.39
CA LYS A 85 15.55 7.55 -8.17
C LYS A 85 14.51 7.53 -9.29
N THR A 86 13.91 6.35 -9.51
CA THR A 86 12.71 6.19 -10.34
C THR A 86 11.50 6.22 -9.42
N VAL A 87 10.47 7.00 -9.75
CA VAL A 87 9.22 7.04 -8.99
C VAL A 87 8.21 6.13 -9.66
N TYR A 88 7.60 5.24 -8.87
CA TYR A 88 6.56 4.32 -9.31
C TYR A 88 5.22 4.75 -8.73
N PHE A 89 4.18 4.72 -9.57
CA PHE A 89 2.79 4.90 -9.18
C PHE A 89 2.10 3.55 -9.34
N GLY A 90 1.28 3.20 -8.36
CA GLY A 90 0.57 1.95 -8.31
C GLY A 90 -0.62 2.04 -7.37
N SER A 91 -1.43 1.00 -7.36
CA SER A 91 -2.60 0.88 -6.48
C SER A 91 -2.83 -0.57 -6.09
N PHE A 92 -3.52 -0.78 -4.96
CA PHE A 92 -3.96 -2.09 -4.48
C PHE A 92 -5.48 -2.15 -4.59
N GLY A 93 -6.02 -3.27 -5.09
CA GLY A 93 -7.47 -3.48 -5.19
C GLY A 93 -8.00 -4.53 -4.22
N ASP A 94 -9.29 -4.48 -3.91
CA ASP A 94 -9.97 -5.47 -3.06
C ASP A 94 -10.68 -6.57 -3.87
N GLU A 95 -10.56 -6.56 -5.22
CA GLU A 95 -11.30 -7.43 -6.17
C GLU A 95 -10.90 -8.93 -6.14
N GLY A 96 -10.47 -9.44 -4.98
CA GLY A 96 -10.52 -10.86 -4.64
C GLY A 96 -9.27 -11.68 -4.96
N THR A 97 -8.12 -11.05 -5.20
CA THR A 97 -6.89 -11.73 -5.62
C THR A 97 -5.99 -12.21 -4.47
N SER A 98 -5.89 -11.47 -3.35
CA SER A 98 -5.25 -11.99 -2.12
C SER A 98 -5.62 -11.18 -0.86
N GLY A 99 -5.64 -11.83 0.31
CA GLY A 99 -5.87 -11.12 1.58
C GLY A 99 -4.76 -10.12 1.96
N ALA A 100 -3.56 -10.28 1.38
CA ALA A 100 -2.47 -9.32 1.50
C ALA A 100 -2.79 -8.02 0.74
N GLU A 101 -3.31 -8.15 -0.48
CA GLU A 101 -3.71 -7.02 -1.31
C GLU A 101 -4.89 -6.27 -0.70
N THR A 102 -5.90 -6.97 -0.17
CA THR A 102 -7.00 -6.34 0.58
C THR A 102 -6.46 -5.56 1.79
N MET A 103 -5.53 -6.13 2.57
CA MET A 103 -4.95 -5.41 3.71
C MET A 103 -4.18 -4.16 3.28
N LEU A 104 -3.44 -4.22 2.17
CA LEU A 104 -2.72 -3.08 1.61
C LEU A 104 -3.65 -2.04 0.99
N CYS A 105 -4.79 -2.47 0.45
CA CYS A 105 -5.87 -1.59 0.01
C CYS A 105 -6.47 -0.84 1.20
N ASP A 106 -6.74 -1.53 2.31
CA ASP A 106 -7.37 -0.94 3.51
C ASP A 106 -6.45 0.04 4.26
N GLU A 107 -5.18 -0.32 4.43
CA GLU A 107 -4.25 0.37 5.34
C GLU A 107 -3.17 1.19 4.60
N GLY A 108 -3.00 0.96 3.30
CA GLY A 108 -1.87 1.49 2.54
C GLY A 108 -0.52 0.95 3.05
N LEU A 109 0.52 1.77 2.91
CA LEU A 109 1.92 1.52 3.26
C LEU A 109 2.38 2.45 4.40
N GLN A 110 1.44 2.96 5.21
CA GLN A 110 1.72 4.01 6.21
C GLN A 110 2.70 3.59 7.31
N GLU A 111 2.83 2.29 7.56
CA GLU A 111 3.79 1.71 8.52
C GLU A 111 4.93 0.93 7.84
N PHE A 112 5.16 1.13 6.54
CA PHE A 112 6.20 0.39 5.82
C PHE A 112 7.59 0.77 6.34
N VAL A 113 8.25 -0.20 6.98
CA VAL A 113 9.67 -0.13 7.33
C VAL A 113 10.44 -0.86 6.24
N SER A 114 11.08 -0.10 5.35
CA SER A 114 12.03 -0.67 4.40
C SER A 114 13.32 -1.06 5.12
N GLU A 115 13.82 -2.28 4.91
CA GLU A 115 15.20 -2.63 5.26
C GLU A 115 16.20 -2.10 4.21
N ASP A 116 15.73 -1.63 3.07
CA ASP A 116 16.53 -1.01 2.01
C ASP A 116 16.34 0.52 2.03
N ASP A 117 17.40 1.25 2.42
CA ASP A 117 17.44 2.71 2.46
C ASP A 117 17.20 3.38 1.08
N ASN A 118 17.25 2.61 -0.01
CA ASN A 118 16.95 3.12 -1.36
C ASN A 118 15.44 3.25 -1.63
N ILE A 119 14.60 2.53 -0.89
CA ILE A 119 13.14 2.56 -1.06
C ILE A 119 12.55 3.64 -0.15
N GLU A 120 11.80 4.56 -0.75
CA GLU A 120 11.17 5.69 -0.05
C GLU A 120 9.70 5.76 -0.45
N ILE A 121 8.81 5.73 0.54
CA ILE A 121 7.38 5.92 0.32
C ILE A 121 7.11 7.43 0.23
N ILE A 122 6.79 7.90 -0.97
CA ILE A 122 6.48 9.31 -1.23
C ILE A 122 5.11 9.69 -0.64
N HIS A 123 4.14 8.81 -0.86
CA HIS A 123 2.78 8.92 -0.35
C HIS A 123 2.18 7.51 -0.27
N SER A 124 1.37 7.29 0.76
CA SER A 124 0.51 6.13 0.81
C SER A 124 -0.68 6.38 1.74
N GLU A 125 -1.85 6.00 1.26
CA GLU A 125 -3.09 5.97 2.00
C GLU A 125 -3.82 4.66 1.66
N GLY A 126 -4.60 4.16 2.61
CA GLY A 126 -5.60 3.14 2.32
C GLY A 126 -6.79 3.76 1.59
N GLY A 127 -7.55 2.96 0.86
CA GLY A 127 -8.63 3.45 0.01
C GLY A 127 -9.88 2.57 -0.01
N TYR A 128 -11.03 3.23 0.18
CA TYR A 128 -12.38 2.85 -0.24
C TYR A 128 -13.10 4.07 -0.83
#